data_AF-W7DKN7-F1
#
_entry.id   AF-W7DKN7-F1
#
_cell.length_a   1.000
_cell.length_b   1.000
_cell.length_c   1.000
_cell.angle_alpha   90.00
_cell.angle_beta   90.00
_cell.angle_gamma   90.00
#
_symmetry.space_group_name_H-M   'P 1'
#
loop_
_entity.id
_entity.type
_entity.pdbx_description
1 polymer ?
#
loop_
_entity_poly.entity_id
_entity_poly.type
_entity_poly.pdbx_seq_one_letter_code
_entity_poly.pdbx_strand_id
1 'polypeptide(L)' 'MTRKDEVKIALIQKGWSQRELANQMNVSPSYLQDLLNGHRHAEERLKQIDSLIGTSLYKEE' A
#
# COMPACT_ATOMS: atom_id res chain seq x y z
N MET A 1 1.66 -3.00 -15.40
CA MET A 1 0.94 -3.19 -14.12
C MET A 1 0.92 -1.85 -13.40
N THR A 2 -0.21 -1.44 -12.83
CA THR A 2 -0.22 -0.20 -12.03
C THR A 2 0.15 -0.51 -10.58
N ARG A 3 0.68 0.48 -9.84
CA ARG A 3 1.04 0.30 -8.42
C ARG A 3 -0.15 -0.18 -7.56
N LYS A 4 -1.36 0.26 -7.93
CA LYS A 4 -2.62 -0.20 -7.34
C LYS A 4 -2.84 -1.70 -7.54
N ASP A 5 -2.50 -2.24 -8.70
CA ASP A 5 -2.64 -3.68 -8.98
C ASP A 5 -1.60 -4.49 -8.20
N GLU A 6 -0.36 -4.00 -8.11
CA GLU A 6 0.71 -4.63 -7.31
C GLU A 6 0.32 -4.72 -5.83
N VAL A 7 -0.16 -3.61 -5.26
CA VAL A 7 -0.65 -3.57 -3.88
C VAL A 7 -1.84 -4.50 -3.68
N LYS A 8 -2.79 -4.56 -4.62
CA LYS A 8 -3.90 -5.52 -4.54
C LYS A 8 -3.44 -6.96 -4.53
N ILE A 9 -2.47 -7.32 -5.38
CA ILE A 9 -1.95 -8.68 -5.45
C ILE A 9 -1.22 -9.04 -4.17
N ALA A 10 -0.37 -8.14 -3.65
CA ALA A 10 0.32 -8.34 -2.39
C ALA A 10 -0.65 -8.52 -1.22
N LEU A 11 -1.72 -7.72 -1.18
CA LEU A 11 -2.78 -7.85 -0.18
C LEU A 11 -3.46 -9.22 -0.27
N ILE A 12 -3.83 -9.67 -1.47
CA ILE A 12 -4.44 -11.00 -1.67
C ILE A 12 -3.49 -12.12 -1.23
N GLN A 13 -2.21 -12.04 -1.59
CA GLN A 13 -1.20 -13.02 -1.18
C GLN A 13 -1.01 -13.07 0.34
N LYS A 14 -1.15 -11.93 1.01
CA LYS A 14 -1.09 -11.81 2.48
C LYS A 14 -2.40 -12.18 3.18
N GLY A 15 -3.49 -12.36 2.44
CA GLY A 15 -4.83 -12.56 3.01
C GLY A 15 -5.42 -11.30 3.64
N TRP A 16 -4.92 -10.12 3.26
CA TRP A 16 -5.39 -8.83 3.76
C TRP A 16 -6.35 -8.17 2.77
N SER A 17 -7.33 -7.47 3.30
CA SER A 17 -8.18 -6.57 2.53
C SER A 17 -7.56 -5.17 2.42
N GLN A 18 -7.94 -4.40 1.39
CA GLN A 18 -7.56 -2.97 1.30
C GLN A 18 -7.99 -2.17 2.55
N ARG A 19 -9.09 -2.60 3.18
CA ARG A 19 -9.62 -1.97 4.39
C ARG A 19 -8.74 -2.26 5.62
N GLU A 20 -8.20 -3.47 5.72
CA GLU A 20 -7.21 -3.80 6.75
C GLU A 20 -5.91 -3.03 6.56
N LEU A 21 -5.41 -2.89 5.33
CA LEU A 21 -4.25 -2.04 5.06
C LEU A 21 -4.50 -0.59 5.50
N ALA A 22 -5.66 -0.04 5.15
CA ALA A 22 -6.05 1.31 5.56
C ALA A 22 -6.11 1.44 7.09
N ASN A 23 -6.68 0.45 7.79
CA ASN A 23 -6.72 0.41 9.25
C ASN A 23 -5.31 0.33 9.87
N GLN A 24 -4.43 -0.51 9.33
CA GLN A 24 -3.03 -0.64 9.81
C GLN A 24 -2.24 0.65 9.61
N MET A 25 -2.53 1.39 8.53
CA MET A 25 -1.94 2.70 8.27
C MET A 25 -2.58 3.85 9.06
N ASN A 26 -3.68 3.58 9.75
CA ASN A 26 -4.53 4.58 10.40
C ASN A 26 -5.02 5.67 9.41
N VAL A 27 -5.43 5.24 8.20
CA VAL A 27 -5.95 6.13 7.16
C VAL A 27 -7.31 5.67 6.66
N SER A 28 -8.06 6.59 6.05
CA SER A 28 -9.32 6.25 5.41
C SER A 28 -9.10 5.45 4.12
N PRO A 29 -9.99 4.50 3.77
CA PRO A 29 -9.91 3.77 2.50
C PRO A 29 -9.86 4.67 1.27
N SER A 30 -10.57 5.81 1.32
CA SER A 30 -10.55 6.83 0.27
C SER A 30 -9.17 7.48 0.13
N TYR A 31 -8.50 7.75 1.26
CA TYR A 31 -7.14 8.30 1.27
C TYR A 31 -6.12 7.30 0.72
N LEU A 32 -6.24 6.02 1.09
CA LEU A 32 -5.42 4.95 0.52
C LEU A 32 -5.60 4.87 -1.00
N GLN A 33 -6.83 4.95 -1.49
CA GLN A 33 -7.10 4.91 -2.93
C GLN A 33 -6.50 6.12 -3.68
N ASP A 34 -6.61 7.31 -3.09
CA ASP A 34 -6.01 8.56 -3.61
C ASP A 34 -4.48 8.44 -3.70
N LEU A 35 -3.86 7.84 -2.67
CA LEU A 35 -2.43 7.57 -2.61
C LEU A 35 -1.99 6.55 -3.69
N LEU A 36 -2.73 5.45 -3.83
CA LEU A 36 -2.44 4.40 -4.83
C LEU A 36 -2.63 4.87 -6.28
N ASN A 37 -3.55 5.82 -6.50
CA ASN A 37 -3.78 6.43 -7.80
C ASN A 37 -2.72 7.50 -8.14
N GLY A 38 -1.77 7.79 -7.24
CA GLY A 38 -0.69 8.75 -7.50
C GLY A 38 -1.11 10.21 -7.44
N HIS A 39 -2.30 10.52 -6.90
CA HIS A 39 -2.75 11.90 -6.71
C HIS A 39 -2.00 12.63 -5.59
N ARG A 40 -1.26 11.89 -4.75
CA ARG A 40 -0.47 12.44 -3.64
C ARG A 40 0.96 11.93 -3.66
N HIS A 41 1.92 12.86 -3.66
CA HIS A 41 3.34 12.58 -3.45
C HIS A 41 3.63 12.43 -1.95
N ALA A 42 3.17 11.34 -1.34
CA ALA A 42 3.52 11.00 0.04
C ALA A 42 4.39 9.74 0.05
N GLU A 43 5.67 9.92 -0.31
CA GLU A 43 6.67 8.85 -0.32
C GLU A 43 6.75 8.09 1.01
N GLU A 44 6.61 8.78 2.14
CA GLU A 44 6.58 8.16 3.48
C GLU A 44 5.42 7.17 3.63
N ARG A 45 4.24 7.49 3.11
CA ARG A 45 3.06 6.62 3.18
C ARG A 45 3.18 5.42 2.25
N LEU A 46 3.83 5.62 1.10
CA LEU A 46 4.11 4.53 0.17
C LEU A 46 5.13 3.55 0.76
N LYS A 47 6.20 4.05 1.38
CA LYS A 47 7.14 3.21 2.15
C LYS A 47 6.44 2.46 3.29
N GLN A 48 5.51 3.11 3.98
CA GLN A 48 4.71 2.47 5.02
C GLN A 48 3.86 1.32 4.46
N ILE A 49 3.23 1.49 3.29
CA ILE A 49 2.51 0.42 2.60
C ILE A 49 3.46 -0.73 2.32
N ASP A 50 4.59 -0.47 1.66
CA ASP A 50 5.54 -1.51 1.27
C ASP A 50 6.06 -2.29 2.48
N SER A 51 6.34 -1.61 3.60
CA SER A 51 6.69 -2.24 4.88
C SER A 51 5.57 -3.11 5.45
N LEU A 52 4.32 -2.65 5.35
CA LEU A 52 3.15 -3.35 5.89
C LEU A 52 2.75 -4.57 5.07
N ILE A 53 2.81 -4.54 3.73
CA ILE A 53 2.48 -5.69 2.89
C ILE A 53 3.68 -6.60 2.62
N GLY A 54 4.90 -6.15 2.91
CA GLY A 54 6.11 -6.93 2.64
C GLY A 54 6.46 -6.99 1.16
N THR A 55 5.95 -6.06 0.34
CA THR A 55 6.46 -5.85 -1.01
C THR A 55 7.83 -5.22 -0.91
N SER A 56 8.87 -6.07 -0.89
CA SER A 56 10.25 -5.63 -1.00
C SER A 56 10.49 -5.08 -2.41
N LEU A 57 10.12 -3.82 -2.63
CA LEU A 57 10.67 -3.01 -3.72
C LEU A 57 11.93 -2.25 -3.28
N TYR A 58 12.28 -2.34 -1.99
CA TYR A 58 13.57 -1.90 -1.47
C TYR A 58 14.08 -3.01 -0.55
N LYS A 59 15.02 -3.79 -1.04
CA LYS A 59 15.94 -4.53 -0.18
C LYS A 59 16.79 -3.47 0.52
N GLU A 60 16.68 -3.38 1.84
CA GLU A 60 17.80 -2.82 2.60
C GLU A 60 18.99 -3.76 2.40
N GLU A 61 20.12 -3.17 1.98
CA GLU A 61 21.42 -3.81 1.76
C GLU A 61 21.98 -4.49 3.02
#